data_AF-A0A1Y1W4T1-F1
#
_entry.id   AF-A0A1Y1W4T1-F1
#
_cell.length_a   1.000
_cell.length_b   1.000
_cell.length_c   1.000
_cell.angle_alpha   90.00
_cell.angle_beta   90.00
_cell.angle_gamma   90.00
#
_symmetry.space_group_name_H-M   'P 1'
#
loop_
_entity.id
_entity.type
_entity.pdbx_description
1 polymer ?
#
loop_
_entity_poly.entity_id
_entity_poly.type
_entity_poly.pdbx_seq_one_letter_code
_entity_poly.pdbx_strand_id
1 'polypeptide(L)'
;MFGAVTRHTARSSAGVRAFSTSNVRTYQSRLSQFYHNTLRDDLTILSYVPPTVRARQQVAEVARQEKAANGPSGTPPNPVRSHKQRVKKAKEPEPTAHNAPHLEKVTVHIRCREALQNKHHLLSALMALQTITGQRAEIIKASNDGASWKLRKGMPIAAKVDLTGDRMYEFVDKLVELVLPRMKEYNGLKMDAGDGHGNFSVGFDSSVIGLFPEMEMVYDQFPLVTGFTVNFKTSAVRNPSGRLLMSGFNLPFLHARKQPADTFRL
;
A
#
# COMPACT_ATOMS: atom_id res chain seq x y z
N MET A 1 31.11 31.00 24.50
CA MET A 1 30.79 30.30 23.24
C MET A 1 31.02 28.80 23.42
N PHE A 2 30.01 28.04 23.86
CA PHE A 2 30.09 26.58 23.92
C PHE A 2 29.17 26.01 22.83
N GLY A 3 29.80 25.47 21.78
CA GLY A 3 29.11 24.83 20.67
C GLY A 3 28.52 23.48 21.10
N ALA A 4 27.21 23.35 21.00
CA ALA A 4 26.54 22.06 21.10
C ALA A 4 26.76 21.28 19.79
N VAL A 5 27.74 20.38 19.78
CA VAL A 5 27.89 19.37 18.73
C VAL A 5 26.90 18.26 19.03
N THR A 6 25.69 18.36 18.47
CA THR A 6 24.71 17.27 18.44
C THR A 6 25.24 16.13 17.58
N ARG A 7 25.88 15.14 18.21
CA ARG A 7 26.21 13.86 17.57
C ARG A 7 24.91 13.10 17.30
N HIS A 8 24.41 13.18 16.06
CA HIS A 8 23.42 12.24 15.56
C HIS A 8 24.06 10.85 15.50
N THR A 9 23.80 10.03 16.51
CA THR A 9 24.17 8.60 16.49
C THR A 9 23.11 7.84 15.71
N ALA A 10 23.36 7.65 14.41
CA ALA A 10 22.65 6.63 13.64
C ALA A 10 23.08 5.25 14.18
N ARG A 11 22.27 4.66 15.06
CA ARG A 11 22.42 3.25 15.45
C ARG A 11 22.13 2.38 14.22
N SER A 12 23.18 1.97 13.51
CA SER A 12 23.10 0.82 12.62
C SER A 12 22.89 -0.43 13.49
N SER A 13 21.68 -0.98 13.47
CA SER A 13 21.32 -2.23 14.17
C SER A 13 21.89 -3.48 13.51
N ALA A 14 22.66 -3.34 12.42
CA ALA A 14 23.14 -4.44 11.58
C ALA A 14 24.51 -4.99 12.00
N GLY A 15 24.90 -4.85 13.27
CA GLY A 15 26.11 -5.48 13.78
C GLY A 15 25.83 -6.93 14.22
N VAL A 16 26.72 -7.87 13.89
CA VAL A 16 26.65 -9.27 14.36
C VAL A 16 26.61 -9.38 15.90
N ARG A 17 27.03 -8.33 16.61
CA ARG A 17 27.00 -8.21 18.08
C ARG A 17 25.76 -7.49 18.62
N ALA A 18 24.83 -7.05 17.76
CA ALA A 18 23.59 -6.44 18.20
C ALA A 18 22.69 -7.51 18.85
N PHE A 19 21.87 -7.13 19.82
CA PHE A 19 20.91 -8.04 20.45
C PHE A 19 19.92 -8.65 19.43
N SER A 20 19.67 -7.95 18.33
CA SER A 20 18.88 -8.42 17.19
C SER A 20 19.80 -8.78 16.03
N THR A 21 20.19 -10.05 15.91
CA THR A 21 21.04 -10.59 14.82
C THR A 21 20.24 -11.23 13.68
N SER A 22 19.00 -10.81 13.45
CA SER A 22 18.18 -11.40 12.38
C SER A 22 18.90 -11.28 11.03
N ASN A 23 19.19 -12.42 10.40
CA ASN A 23 19.75 -12.43 9.04
C ASN A 23 18.80 -11.69 8.11
N VAL A 24 19.21 -10.52 7.63
CA VAL A 24 18.35 -9.61 6.87
C VAL A 24 18.07 -10.15 5.46
N ARG A 25 18.99 -10.96 4.90
CA ARG A 25 18.86 -11.52 3.56
C ARG A 25 19.36 -12.96 3.51
N THR A 26 18.44 -13.91 3.47
CA THR A 26 18.74 -15.35 3.40
C THR A 26 18.78 -15.87 1.96
N TYR A 27 17.96 -15.29 1.08
CA TYR A 27 17.90 -15.58 -0.36
C TYR A 27 17.39 -14.34 -1.09
N GLN A 28 17.47 -14.34 -2.43
CA GLN A 28 16.92 -13.27 -3.26
C GLN A 28 15.53 -13.67 -3.75
N SER A 29 14.54 -12.81 -3.56
CA SER A 29 13.20 -13.03 -4.11
C SER A 29 13.22 -12.87 -5.64
N ARG A 30 12.57 -13.81 -6.35
CA ARG A 30 12.42 -13.77 -7.82
C ARG A 30 11.74 -12.49 -8.28
N LEU A 31 10.68 -12.08 -7.60
CA LEU A 31 9.93 -10.86 -7.94
C LEU A 31 10.74 -9.58 -7.66
N SER A 32 11.64 -9.62 -6.67
CA SER A 32 12.64 -8.55 -6.47
C SER A 32 13.66 -8.48 -7.61
N GLN A 33 14.17 -9.62 -8.09
CA GLN A 33 15.09 -9.66 -9.23
C GLN A 33 14.40 -9.16 -10.51
N PHE A 34 13.17 -9.59 -10.77
CA PHE A 34 12.35 -9.10 -11.88
C PHE A 34 12.20 -7.57 -11.83
N TYR A 35 11.91 -7.03 -10.64
CA TYR A 35 11.84 -5.58 -10.47
C TYR A 35 13.13 -4.88 -10.90
N HIS A 36 14.29 -5.34 -10.41
CA HIS A 36 15.57 -4.68 -10.65
C HIS A 36 16.11 -4.86 -12.07
N ASN A 37 15.80 -5.99 -12.73
CA ASN A 37 16.39 -6.35 -14.02
C ASN A 37 15.57 -5.85 -15.21
N THR A 38 14.25 -5.72 -15.08
CA THR A 38 13.37 -5.38 -16.21
C THR A 38 12.42 -4.25 -15.86
N LEU A 39 11.55 -4.46 -14.87
CA LEU A 39 10.42 -3.59 -14.60
C LEU A 39 10.87 -2.16 -14.29
N ARG A 40 11.95 -1.99 -13.52
CA ARG A 40 12.50 -0.67 -13.17
C ARG A 40 12.85 0.17 -14.39
N ASP A 41 13.47 -0.44 -15.39
CA ASP A 41 13.90 0.27 -16.60
C ASP A 41 12.69 0.61 -17.47
N ASP A 42 11.75 -0.33 -17.60
CA ASP A 42 10.47 -0.12 -18.29
C ASP A 42 9.66 1.02 -17.65
N LEU A 43 9.56 1.06 -16.31
CA LEU A 43 8.90 2.15 -15.58
C LEU A 43 9.55 3.49 -15.88
N THR A 44 10.88 3.52 -15.89
CA THR A 44 11.66 4.72 -16.14
C THR A 44 11.38 5.24 -17.55
N ILE A 45 11.37 4.36 -18.55
CA ILE A 45 11.08 4.70 -19.94
C ILE A 45 9.62 5.17 -20.11
N LEU A 46 8.66 4.45 -19.54
CA LEU A 46 7.22 4.75 -19.68
C LEU A 46 6.83 6.08 -19.02
N SER A 47 7.51 6.45 -17.94
CA SER A 47 7.25 7.71 -17.23
C SER A 47 8.11 8.88 -17.71
N TYR A 48 9.09 8.64 -18.58
CA TYR A 48 10.01 9.66 -19.06
C TYR A 48 9.30 10.77 -19.85
N VAL A 49 9.57 12.02 -19.46
CA VAL A 49 9.13 13.21 -20.18
C VAL A 49 10.37 13.99 -20.61
N PRO A 50 10.56 14.27 -21.91
CA PRO A 50 11.74 14.98 -22.39
C PRO A 50 11.83 16.39 -21.79
N PRO A 51 13.05 16.91 -21.58
CA PRO A 51 13.27 18.17 -20.88
C PRO A 51 12.58 19.36 -21.55
N THR A 52 12.42 19.32 -22.88
CA THR A 52 11.73 20.35 -23.67
C THR A 52 10.24 20.46 -23.33
N VAL A 53 9.54 19.32 -23.25
CA VAL A 53 8.11 19.26 -22.87
C VAL A 53 7.95 19.67 -21.42
N ARG A 54 8.86 19.22 -20.56
CA ARG A 54 8.84 19.55 -19.14
C ARG A 54 9.06 21.04 -18.87
N ALA A 55 10.01 21.68 -19.56
CA ALA A 55 10.22 23.12 -19.46
C ALA A 55 8.96 23.89 -19.85
N ARG A 56 8.29 23.48 -20.95
CA ARG A 56 7.00 24.05 -21.37
C ARG A 56 5.91 23.88 -20.29
N GLN A 57 5.82 22.70 -19.67
CA GLN A 57 4.87 22.44 -18.58
C GLN A 57 5.16 23.33 -17.36
N GLN A 58 6.42 23.50 -16.98
CA GLN A 58 6.82 24.37 -15.86
C GLN A 58 6.47 25.83 -16.12
N VAL A 59 6.77 26.35 -17.31
CA VAL A 59 6.38 27.71 -17.71
C VAL A 59 4.85 27.88 -17.69
N ALA A 60 4.11 26.88 -18.18
CA ALA A 60 2.65 26.90 -18.15
C ALA A 60 2.08 26.84 -16.72
N GLU A 61 2.70 26.08 -15.81
CA GLU A 61 2.32 26.03 -14.40
C GLU A 61 2.58 27.35 -13.69
N VAL A 62 3.75 27.97 -13.90
CA VAL A 62 4.08 29.30 -13.36
C VAL A 62 3.10 30.34 -13.88
N ALA A 63 2.84 30.38 -15.20
CA ALA A 63 1.88 31.30 -15.79
C ALA A 63 0.45 31.10 -15.25
N ARG A 64 0.05 29.86 -14.92
CA ARG A 64 -1.24 29.56 -14.27
C ARG A 64 -1.27 30.07 -12.83
N GLN A 65 -0.17 29.91 -12.09
CA GLN A 65 -0.05 30.41 -10.71
C GLN A 65 -0.07 31.94 -10.70
N GLU A 66 0.63 32.59 -11.62
CA GLU A 66 0.63 34.05 -11.80
C GLU A 66 -0.77 34.55 -12.18
N LYS A 67 -1.47 33.91 -13.12
CA LYS A 67 -2.87 34.25 -13.44
C LYS A 67 -3.82 34.03 -12.25
N ALA A 68 -3.60 33.00 -11.45
CA ALA A 68 -4.38 32.76 -10.24
C ALA A 68 -4.08 33.80 -9.14
N ALA A 69 -2.86 34.31 -9.06
CA ALA A 69 -2.46 35.36 -8.14
C ALA A 69 -2.95 36.75 -8.59
N ASN A 70 -2.96 37.01 -9.89
CA ASN A 70 -3.30 38.31 -10.50
C ASN A 70 -4.75 38.41 -11.00
N GLY A 71 -5.61 37.42 -10.70
CA GLY A 71 -7.03 37.48 -11.01
C GLY A 71 -7.74 38.63 -10.28
N PRO A 72 -8.91 39.11 -10.75
CA PRO A 72 -9.60 40.25 -10.15
C PRO A 72 -9.80 40.02 -8.64
N SER A 73 -9.13 40.86 -7.87
CA SER A 73 -8.82 40.75 -6.44
C SER A 73 -10.00 41.04 -5.50
N GLY A 74 -11.21 40.59 -5.87
CA GLY A 74 -12.44 40.94 -5.15
C GLY A 74 -13.09 39.80 -4.38
N THR A 75 -12.77 38.55 -4.69
CA THR A 75 -13.30 37.43 -3.91
C THR A 75 -12.19 36.93 -2.99
N PRO A 76 -12.32 37.10 -1.65
CA PRO A 76 -11.44 36.38 -0.74
C PRO A 76 -11.47 34.90 -1.15
N PRO A 77 -10.34 34.18 -1.14
CA PRO A 77 -10.33 32.78 -1.50
C PRO A 77 -11.43 32.10 -0.69
N ASN A 78 -12.45 31.59 -1.38
CA ASN A 78 -13.66 31.05 -0.77
C ASN A 78 -13.21 30.17 0.40
N PRO A 79 -13.52 30.53 1.67
CA PRO A 79 -12.96 29.84 2.82
C PRO A 79 -13.35 28.37 2.66
N VAL A 80 -12.32 27.55 2.42
CA VAL A 80 -12.41 26.20 1.85
C VAL A 80 -13.70 25.52 2.30
N ARG A 81 -14.70 25.48 1.42
CA ARG A 81 -15.95 24.77 1.70
C ARG A 81 -15.56 23.29 1.81
N SER A 82 -15.64 22.79 3.04
CA SER A 82 -15.18 21.51 3.59
C SER A 82 -13.77 21.49 4.18
N HIS A 83 -13.76 21.09 5.45
CA HIS A 83 -12.66 20.96 6.39
C HIS A 83 -11.65 19.85 5.99
N LYS A 84 -11.04 19.96 4.82
CA LYS A 84 -9.83 19.23 4.44
C LYS A 84 -8.93 20.22 3.73
N GLN A 85 -7.99 20.78 4.50
CA GLN A 85 -6.85 21.51 3.97
C GLN A 85 -6.30 20.70 2.79
N ARG A 86 -6.49 21.20 1.58
CA ARG A 86 -6.16 20.47 0.36
C ARG A 86 -4.64 20.41 0.30
N VAL A 87 -4.08 19.34 0.87
CA VAL A 87 -2.63 19.13 0.91
C VAL A 87 -2.14 19.27 -0.52
N LYS A 88 -1.21 20.18 -0.74
CA LYS A 88 -0.59 20.38 -2.06
C LYS A 88 -0.04 19.02 -2.48
N LYS A 89 -0.53 18.47 -3.59
CA LYS A 89 -0.03 17.19 -4.10
C LYS A 89 1.47 17.36 -4.38
N ALA A 90 2.29 16.48 -3.81
CA ALA A 90 3.72 16.54 -4.02
C ALA A 90 4.04 16.35 -5.51
N LYS A 91 5.04 17.08 -5.99
CA LYS A 91 5.52 16.99 -7.37
C LYS A 91 6.18 15.63 -7.55
N GLU A 92 5.85 14.92 -8.63
CA GLU A 92 6.52 13.66 -8.93
C GLU A 92 8.01 13.92 -9.18
N PRO A 93 8.91 13.09 -8.60
CA PRO A 93 10.33 13.16 -8.89
C PRO A 93 10.58 12.78 -10.34
N GLU A 94 11.74 13.16 -10.84
CA GLU A 94 12.15 12.76 -12.18
C GLU A 94 12.33 11.25 -12.25
N PRO A 95 11.80 10.60 -13.30
CA PRO A 95 11.98 9.18 -13.52
C PRO A 95 13.41 8.94 -14.00
N THR A 96 14.30 8.80 -13.03
CA THR A 96 15.65 8.28 -13.20
C THR A 96 15.66 6.85 -12.65
N ALA A 97 16.57 6.00 -13.11
CA ALA A 97 16.70 4.64 -12.56
C ALA A 97 16.67 4.62 -11.02
N HIS A 98 17.36 5.55 -10.34
CA HIS A 98 17.38 5.64 -8.86
C HIS A 98 16.04 6.04 -8.22
N ASN A 99 15.18 6.76 -8.94
CA ASN A 99 13.91 7.28 -8.46
C ASN A 99 12.69 6.55 -9.04
N ALA A 100 12.91 5.44 -9.75
CA ALA A 100 11.84 4.62 -10.26
C ALA A 100 10.93 4.14 -9.11
N PRO A 101 9.60 4.19 -9.27
CA PRO A 101 8.68 3.72 -8.25
C PRO A 101 8.96 2.26 -7.88
N HIS A 102 9.08 1.96 -6.60
CA HIS A 102 9.20 0.59 -6.09
C HIS A 102 8.23 0.34 -4.94
N LEU A 103 8.08 -0.93 -4.56
CA LEU A 103 7.32 -1.31 -3.39
C LEU A 103 8.19 -1.08 -2.14
N GLU A 104 7.66 -0.38 -1.13
CA GLU A 104 8.38 -0.07 0.10
C GLU A 104 8.02 -1.02 1.24
N LYS A 105 6.71 -1.28 1.39
CA LYS A 105 6.17 -2.08 2.47
C LYS A 105 4.83 -2.67 2.05
N VAL A 106 4.57 -3.90 2.45
CA VAL A 106 3.22 -4.47 2.40
C VAL A 106 2.74 -4.71 3.82
N THR A 107 1.62 -4.09 4.17
CA THR A 107 0.97 -4.31 5.46
C THR A 107 -0.23 -5.21 5.25
N VAL A 108 -0.20 -6.40 5.85
CA VAL A 108 -1.35 -7.30 5.89
C VAL A 108 -2.02 -7.13 7.24
N HIS A 109 -3.31 -6.83 7.27
CA HIS A 109 -4.04 -6.63 8.52
C HIS A 109 -5.37 -7.37 8.52
N ILE A 110 -5.70 -7.94 9.67
CA ILE A 110 -6.96 -8.64 9.94
C ILE A 110 -7.68 -7.90 11.05
N ARG A 111 -8.96 -7.59 10.82
CA ARG A 111 -9.85 -7.04 11.85
C ARG A 111 -10.86 -8.11 12.24
N CYS A 112 -10.77 -8.61 13.47
CA CYS A 112 -11.75 -9.56 14.01
C CYS A 112 -12.81 -8.79 14.81
N ARG A 113 -14.05 -8.79 14.35
CA ARG A 113 -15.16 -8.19 15.11
C ARG A 113 -15.55 -9.07 16.31
N GLU A 114 -15.40 -10.38 16.14
CA GLU A 114 -15.69 -11.45 17.09
C GLU A 114 -14.76 -11.40 18.31
N ALA A 115 -13.58 -10.79 18.15
CA ALA A 115 -12.62 -10.57 19.24
C ALA A 115 -13.20 -9.71 20.38
N LEU A 116 -14.24 -8.92 20.12
CA LEU A 116 -14.96 -8.14 21.14
C LEU A 116 -15.78 -9.02 22.08
N GLN A 117 -16.31 -10.14 21.59
CA GLN A 117 -17.06 -11.10 22.40
C GLN A 117 -16.10 -12.09 23.07
N ASN A 118 -15.17 -12.64 22.30
CA ASN A 118 -14.19 -13.59 22.80
C ASN A 118 -12.79 -13.29 22.25
N LYS A 119 -11.88 -12.94 23.16
CA LYS A 119 -10.49 -12.60 22.85
C LYS A 119 -9.72 -13.75 22.19
N HIS A 120 -10.13 -15.01 22.40
CA HIS A 120 -9.47 -16.17 21.80
C HIS A 120 -9.58 -16.20 20.27
N HIS A 121 -10.63 -15.61 19.68
CA HIS A 121 -10.75 -15.51 18.22
C HIS A 121 -9.63 -14.67 17.59
N LEU A 122 -9.01 -13.77 18.35
CA LEU A 122 -7.86 -13.01 17.86
C LEU A 122 -6.61 -13.88 17.69
N LEU A 123 -6.46 -14.95 18.48
CA LEU A 123 -5.33 -15.87 18.36
C LEU A 123 -5.34 -16.59 17.02
N SER A 124 -6.53 -16.94 16.53
CA SER A 124 -6.72 -17.56 15.22
C SER A 124 -6.23 -16.66 14.09
N ALA A 125 -6.59 -15.36 14.12
CA ALA A 125 -6.09 -14.38 13.16
C ALA A 125 -4.57 -14.15 13.26
N LEU A 126 -4.02 -14.14 14.48
CA LEU A 126 -2.58 -13.98 14.70
C LEU A 126 -1.81 -15.16 14.10
N MET A 127 -2.27 -16.39 14.35
CA MET A 127 -1.68 -17.61 13.82
C MET A 127 -1.80 -17.66 12.30
N ALA A 128 -2.95 -17.32 11.72
CA ALA A 128 -3.13 -17.31 10.27
C ALA A 128 -2.17 -16.34 9.57
N LEU A 129 -2.00 -15.11 10.11
CA LEU A 129 -1.02 -14.16 9.59
C LEU A 129 0.42 -14.69 9.70
N GLN A 130 0.76 -15.33 10.81
CA GLN A 130 2.09 -15.91 11.01
C GLN A 130 2.36 -17.07 10.04
N THR A 131 1.36 -17.92 9.80
CA THR A 131 1.46 -19.05 8.86
C THR A 131 1.66 -18.56 7.43
N ILE A 132 0.90 -17.56 6.98
CA ILE A 132 1.02 -17.02 5.61
C ILE A 132 2.32 -16.25 5.40
N THR A 133 2.69 -15.40 6.36
CA THR A 133 3.78 -14.43 6.17
C THR A 133 5.12 -14.88 6.72
N GLY A 134 5.16 -15.91 7.57
CA GLY A 134 6.36 -16.34 8.28
C GLY A 134 6.92 -15.30 9.25
N GLN A 135 6.18 -14.22 9.54
CA GLN A 135 6.60 -13.14 10.42
C GLN A 135 5.64 -12.98 11.59
N ARG A 136 6.20 -12.67 12.76
CA ARG A 136 5.42 -12.45 13.98
C ARG A 136 4.46 -11.28 13.79
N ALA A 137 3.16 -11.59 13.86
CA ALA A 137 2.11 -10.57 13.87
C ALA A 137 2.07 -9.76 15.17
N GLU A 138 1.72 -8.48 15.02
CA GLU A 138 1.52 -7.53 16.11
C GLU A 138 0.02 -7.39 16.42
N ILE A 139 -0.31 -7.38 17.72
CA ILE A 139 -1.68 -7.14 18.17
C ILE A 139 -1.97 -5.64 18.16
N ILE A 140 -3.02 -5.25 17.45
CA ILE A 140 -3.54 -3.88 17.41
C ILE A 140 -4.66 -3.74 18.43
N LYS A 141 -4.50 -2.74 19.29
CA LYS A 141 -5.51 -2.30 20.24
C LYS A 141 -6.39 -1.20 19.64
N ALA A 142 -7.64 -1.13 20.08
CA ALA A 142 -8.58 -0.10 19.70
C ALA A 142 -8.09 1.29 20.12
N SER A 143 -7.98 2.21 19.15
CA SER A 143 -7.59 3.60 19.40
C SER A 143 -8.79 4.45 19.86
N ASN A 144 -9.96 4.18 19.28
CA ASN A 144 -11.20 4.89 19.54
C ASN A 144 -12.14 4.06 20.43
N ASP A 145 -13.07 4.75 21.09
CA ASP A 145 -14.17 4.17 21.86
C ASP A 145 -15.49 4.46 21.13
N GLY A 146 -16.44 3.54 21.20
CA GLY A 146 -17.76 3.71 20.60
C GLY A 146 -18.75 2.69 21.13
N ALA A 147 -19.75 3.19 21.87
CA ALA A 147 -20.79 2.37 22.50
C ALA A 147 -21.60 1.54 21.48
N SER A 148 -21.89 2.10 20.30
CA SER A 148 -22.64 1.40 19.24
C SER A 148 -21.92 0.13 18.74
N TRP A 149 -20.58 0.16 18.71
CA TRP A 149 -19.76 -1.00 18.33
C TRP A 149 -19.36 -1.87 19.52
N LYS A 150 -19.81 -1.54 20.74
CA LYS A 150 -19.36 -2.15 22.01
C LYS A 150 -17.83 -2.14 22.16
N LEU A 151 -17.18 -1.13 21.56
CA LEU A 151 -15.73 -1.04 21.46
C LEU A 151 -15.22 -0.09 22.54
N ARG A 152 -14.31 -0.54 23.41
CA ARG A 152 -13.62 0.32 24.38
C ARG A 152 -12.16 0.54 23.98
N LYS A 153 -11.63 1.73 24.29
CA LYS A 153 -10.22 2.06 24.03
C LYS A 153 -9.29 1.06 24.71
N GLY A 154 -8.25 0.60 24.00
CA GLY A 154 -7.25 -0.34 24.52
C GLY A 154 -7.62 -1.83 24.38
N MET A 155 -8.83 -2.16 23.94
CA MET A 155 -9.20 -3.56 23.67
C MET A 155 -8.47 -4.12 22.44
N PRO A 156 -7.89 -5.33 22.50
CA PRO A 156 -7.26 -5.94 21.34
C PRO A 156 -8.33 -6.38 20.32
N ILE A 157 -8.22 -5.92 19.08
CA ILE A 157 -9.27 -6.12 18.06
C ILE A 157 -8.75 -6.62 16.71
N ALA A 158 -7.49 -6.33 16.41
CA ALA A 158 -6.91 -6.63 15.11
C ALA A 158 -5.49 -7.16 15.27
N ALA A 159 -5.01 -7.82 14.23
CA ALA A 159 -3.62 -8.23 14.10
C ALA A 159 -3.07 -7.69 12.78
N LYS A 160 -1.80 -7.30 12.75
CA LYS A 160 -1.12 -6.89 11.52
C LYS A 160 0.27 -7.48 11.42
N VAL A 161 0.76 -7.56 10.19
CA VAL A 161 2.16 -7.82 9.87
C VAL A 161 2.62 -6.76 8.88
N ASP A 162 3.77 -6.16 9.16
CA ASP A 162 4.45 -5.24 8.26
C ASP A 162 5.61 -5.97 7.58
N LEU A 163 5.48 -6.24 6.27
CA LEU A 163 6.47 -6.93 5.46
C LEU A 163 7.33 -5.94 4.67
N THR A 164 8.64 -6.14 4.73
CA THR A 164 9.65 -5.38 3.96
C THR A 164 10.70 -6.32 3.39
N GLY A 165 11.48 -5.86 2.41
CA GLY A 165 12.57 -6.65 1.81
C GLY A 165 12.05 -7.84 0.99
N ASP A 166 12.78 -8.96 1.02
CA ASP A 166 12.48 -10.13 0.17
C ASP A 166 11.14 -10.82 0.56
N ARG A 167 10.81 -10.89 1.86
CA ARG A 167 9.53 -11.47 2.35
C ARG A 167 8.30 -10.75 1.82
N MET A 168 8.40 -9.43 1.64
CA MET A 168 7.34 -8.63 1.04
C MET A 168 7.08 -9.07 -0.40
N TYR A 169 8.15 -9.21 -1.19
CA TYR A 169 8.05 -9.60 -2.59
C TYR A 169 7.53 -11.03 -2.75
N GLU A 170 7.91 -11.95 -1.88
CA GLU A 170 7.37 -13.32 -1.88
C GLU A 170 5.87 -13.36 -1.53
N PHE A 171 5.43 -12.54 -0.58
CA PHE A 171 4.01 -12.46 -0.26
C PHE A 171 3.21 -11.95 -1.47
N VAL A 172 3.70 -10.92 -2.16
CA VAL A 172 3.08 -10.42 -3.39
C VAL A 172 3.08 -11.49 -4.48
N ASP A 173 4.19 -12.22 -4.62
CA ASP A 173 4.32 -13.29 -5.60
C ASP A 173 3.27 -14.38 -5.38
N LYS A 174 3.18 -14.92 -4.16
CA LYS A 174 2.15 -15.90 -3.77
C LYS A 174 0.74 -15.38 -3.98
N LEU A 175 0.50 -14.12 -3.61
CA LEU A 175 -0.80 -13.50 -3.76
C LEU A 175 -1.21 -13.46 -5.23
N VAL A 176 -0.34 -12.97 -6.11
CA VAL A 176 -0.68 -12.75 -7.52
C VAL A 176 -0.67 -14.02 -8.35
N GLU A 177 0.30 -14.91 -8.14
CA GLU A 177 0.43 -16.13 -8.95
C GLU A 177 -0.46 -17.28 -8.48
N LEU A 178 -0.69 -17.39 -7.16
CA LEU A 178 -1.41 -18.54 -6.59
C LEU A 178 -2.82 -18.17 -6.11
N VAL A 179 -2.96 -17.07 -5.36
CA VAL A 179 -4.22 -16.75 -4.68
C VAL A 179 -5.22 -16.09 -5.61
N LEU A 180 -4.85 -14.99 -6.28
CA LEU A 180 -5.76 -14.22 -7.13
C LEU A 180 -6.41 -15.06 -8.24
N PRO A 181 -5.68 -15.95 -8.96
CA PRO A 181 -6.28 -16.76 -10.02
C PRO A 181 -7.25 -17.83 -9.49
N ARG A 182 -7.08 -18.28 -8.23
CA ARG A 182 -7.99 -19.25 -7.58
C ARG A 182 -9.26 -18.57 -7.03
N MET A 183 -9.30 -17.25 -6.92
CA MET A 183 -10.47 -16.53 -6.42
C MET A 183 -11.61 -16.56 -7.45
N LYS A 184 -12.80 -16.99 -7.01
CA LYS A 184 -13.99 -17.06 -7.89
C LYS A 184 -14.48 -15.69 -8.38
N GLU A 185 -14.44 -14.67 -7.51
CA GLU A 185 -15.07 -13.36 -7.77
C GLU A 185 -14.07 -12.19 -7.81
N TYR A 186 -12.79 -12.47 -8.12
CA TYR A 186 -11.80 -11.40 -8.20
C TYR A 186 -11.70 -10.79 -9.60
N ASN A 187 -12.36 -9.65 -9.77
CA ASN A 187 -12.34 -8.90 -11.04
C ASN A 187 -11.12 -7.96 -11.16
N GLY A 188 -10.36 -7.74 -10.08
CA GLY A 188 -9.23 -6.82 -10.04
C GLY A 188 -9.53 -5.49 -9.34
N LEU A 189 -8.52 -4.64 -9.24
CA LEU A 189 -8.60 -3.34 -8.59
C LEU A 189 -9.29 -2.30 -9.46
N LYS A 190 -10.15 -1.45 -8.89
CA LYS A 190 -10.74 -0.34 -9.63
C LYS A 190 -9.65 0.60 -10.14
N MET A 191 -9.81 1.16 -11.34
CA MET A 191 -8.87 2.16 -11.87
C MET A 191 -8.76 3.42 -11.00
N ASP A 192 -9.82 3.76 -10.27
CA ASP A 192 -9.85 4.89 -9.33
C ASP A 192 -9.36 4.50 -7.91
N ALA A 193 -8.92 3.26 -7.72
CA ALA A 193 -8.33 2.85 -6.45
C ALA A 193 -7.04 3.63 -6.19
N GLY A 194 -6.80 3.93 -4.91
CA GLY A 194 -5.57 4.56 -4.42
C GLY A 194 -5.85 5.77 -3.53
N ASP A 195 -4.91 6.07 -2.64
CA ASP A 195 -5.02 7.13 -1.64
C ASP A 195 -4.65 8.54 -2.14
N GLY A 196 -4.33 8.65 -3.44
CA GLY A 196 -3.87 9.89 -4.08
C GLY A 196 -2.36 10.05 -4.06
N HIS A 197 -1.65 9.23 -3.27
CA HIS A 197 -0.22 9.26 -3.03
C HIS A 197 0.46 7.95 -3.46
N GLY A 198 -0.13 7.21 -4.40
CA GLY A 198 0.49 6.01 -4.95
C GLY A 198 0.39 4.76 -4.06
N ASN A 199 -0.35 4.80 -2.95
CA ASN A 199 -0.59 3.61 -2.13
C ASN A 199 -1.93 2.98 -2.48
N PHE A 200 -1.99 1.65 -2.40
CA PHE A 200 -3.18 0.86 -2.72
C PHE A 200 -3.58 -0.01 -1.55
N SER A 201 -4.88 -0.26 -1.42
CA SER A 201 -5.42 -1.12 -0.39
C SER A 201 -6.49 -2.03 -1.00
N VAL A 202 -6.41 -3.32 -0.66
CA VAL A 202 -7.30 -4.36 -1.19
C VAL A 202 -7.84 -5.16 -0.03
N GLY A 203 -9.16 -5.22 0.09
CA GLY A 203 -9.84 -6.09 1.04
C GLY A 203 -10.14 -7.44 0.40
N PHE A 204 -9.95 -8.51 1.17
CA PHE A 204 -10.25 -9.88 0.79
C PHE A 204 -11.22 -10.49 1.81
N ASP A 205 -12.16 -11.27 1.30
CA ASP A 205 -13.10 -12.02 2.13
C ASP A 205 -12.43 -13.17 2.88
N SER A 206 -13.11 -13.72 3.87
CA SER A 206 -12.58 -14.81 4.70
C SER A 206 -12.23 -16.06 3.90
N SER A 207 -12.94 -16.34 2.80
CA SER A 207 -12.66 -17.50 1.94
C SER A 207 -11.27 -17.46 1.30
N VAL A 208 -10.71 -16.28 1.08
CA VAL A 208 -9.44 -16.09 0.38
C VAL A 208 -8.26 -16.58 1.21
N ILE A 209 -8.35 -16.52 2.54
CA ILE A 209 -7.23 -16.89 3.41
C ILE A 209 -6.89 -18.39 3.32
N GLY A 210 -7.89 -19.24 3.01
CA GLY A 210 -7.71 -20.67 2.79
C GLY A 210 -7.09 -21.04 1.44
N LEU A 211 -6.98 -20.09 0.51
CA LEU A 211 -6.37 -20.32 -0.81
C LEU A 211 -4.83 -20.22 -0.79
N PHE A 212 -4.25 -19.71 0.30
CA PHE A 212 -2.80 -19.71 0.50
C PHE A 212 -2.30 -21.14 0.72
N PRO A 213 -1.22 -21.56 0.06
CA PRO A 213 -0.71 -22.93 0.16
C PRO A 213 -0.30 -23.30 1.59
N GLU A 214 0.17 -22.35 2.40
CA GLU A 214 0.54 -22.57 3.80
C GLU A 214 -0.68 -22.80 4.70
N MET A 215 -1.85 -22.28 4.31
CA MET A 215 -3.08 -22.39 5.09
C MET A 215 -3.92 -23.59 4.67
N GLU A 216 -3.85 -24.02 3.42
CA GLU A 216 -4.69 -25.09 2.86
C GLU A 216 -4.66 -26.38 3.70
N MET A 217 -3.50 -26.77 4.22
CA MET A 217 -3.36 -27.99 5.04
C MET A 217 -3.80 -27.82 6.51
N VAL A 218 -3.77 -26.60 7.03
CA VAL A 218 -4.02 -26.30 8.46
C VAL A 218 -5.40 -25.66 8.65
N TYR A 219 -6.14 -25.43 7.56
CA TYR A 219 -7.38 -24.67 7.54
C TYR A 219 -8.41 -25.17 8.56
N ASP A 220 -8.59 -26.48 8.66
CA ASP A 220 -9.55 -27.11 9.59
C ASP A 220 -9.23 -26.91 11.07
N GLN A 221 -7.98 -26.55 11.40
CA GLN A 221 -7.56 -26.27 12.78
C GLN A 221 -7.94 -24.86 13.24
N PHE A 222 -8.33 -23.97 12.33
CA PHE A 222 -8.68 -22.59 12.65
C PHE A 222 -10.18 -22.48 12.95
N PRO A 223 -10.58 -22.14 14.20
CA PRO A 223 -11.99 -22.08 14.57
C PRO A 223 -12.74 -20.90 13.95
N LEU A 224 -12.02 -19.82 13.57
CA LEU A 224 -12.62 -18.65 12.94
C LEU A 224 -11.73 -18.13 11.82
N VAL A 225 -12.29 -18.18 10.61
CA VAL A 225 -11.64 -17.70 9.40
C VAL A 225 -12.11 -16.27 9.15
N THR A 226 -11.17 -15.33 9.12
CA THR A 226 -11.48 -13.89 8.99
C THR A 226 -10.90 -13.32 7.71
N GLY A 227 -11.61 -12.35 7.13
CA GLY A 227 -11.13 -11.59 5.99
C GLY A 227 -9.93 -10.73 6.38
N PHE A 228 -9.11 -10.38 5.39
CA PHE A 228 -7.91 -9.59 5.60
C PHE A 228 -7.84 -8.46 4.59
N THR A 229 -7.01 -7.47 4.86
CA THR A 229 -6.79 -6.35 3.96
C THR A 229 -5.30 -6.16 3.77
N VAL A 230 -4.88 -6.04 2.51
CA VAL A 230 -3.50 -5.84 2.11
C VAL A 230 -3.33 -4.40 1.67
N ASN A 231 -2.41 -3.71 2.32
CA ASN A 231 -2.02 -2.35 1.97
C ASN A 231 -0.64 -2.38 1.32
N PHE A 232 -0.57 -1.96 0.06
CA PHE A 232 0.66 -1.80 -0.70
C PHE A 232 1.13 -0.36 -0.56
N LYS A 233 2.24 -0.17 0.15
CA LYS A 233 2.93 1.11 0.25
C LYS A 233 4.00 1.17 -0.83
N THR A 234 3.91 2.16 -1.71
CA THR A 234 4.89 2.35 -2.78
C THR A 234 5.67 3.65 -2.57
N SER A 235 6.78 3.78 -3.29
CA SER A 235 7.56 5.03 -3.34
C SER A 235 6.96 6.07 -4.30
N ALA A 236 5.94 5.69 -5.10
CA ALA A 236 5.31 6.61 -6.04
C ALA A 236 4.59 7.74 -5.29
N VAL A 237 4.63 8.95 -5.86
CA VAL A 237 3.97 10.13 -5.29
C VAL A 237 2.52 10.27 -5.75
N ARG A 238 2.13 9.59 -6.84
CA ARG A 238 0.76 9.65 -7.37
C ARG A 238 0.24 8.28 -7.80
N ASN A 239 -1.09 8.17 -7.82
CA ASN A 239 -1.79 6.94 -8.21
C ASN A 239 -1.47 6.44 -9.63
N PRO A 240 -1.28 7.26 -10.68
CA PRO A 240 -0.92 6.72 -12.00
C PRO A 240 0.39 5.93 -11.98
N SER A 241 1.45 6.51 -11.43
CA SER A 241 2.77 5.88 -11.29
C SER A 241 2.71 4.63 -10.41
N GLY A 242 1.98 4.70 -9.30
CA GLY A 242 1.75 3.54 -8.44
C GLY A 242 0.95 2.42 -9.13
N ARG A 243 -0.09 2.75 -9.92
CA ARG A 243 -0.87 1.75 -10.68
C ARG A 243 0.00 1.07 -11.72
N LEU A 244 0.87 1.83 -12.38
CA LEU A 244 1.76 1.30 -13.41
C LEU A 244 2.77 0.31 -12.80
N LEU A 245 3.32 0.62 -11.63
CA LEU A 245 4.13 -0.31 -10.83
C LEU A 245 3.34 -1.58 -10.45
N MET A 246 2.13 -1.43 -9.88
CA MET A 246 1.31 -2.56 -9.46
C MET A 246 0.90 -3.46 -10.64
N SER A 247 0.58 -2.85 -11.78
CA SER A 247 0.27 -3.58 -13.02
C SER A 247 1.49 -4.36 -13.52
N GLY A 248 2.70 -3.84 -13.35
CA GLY A 248 3.94 -4.57 -13.66
C GLY A 248 4.16 -5.78 -12.75
N PHE A 249 3.67 -5.75 -11.51
CA PHE A 249 3.60 -6.92 -10.63
C PHE A 249 2.38 -7.81 -10.86
N ASN A 250 1.78 -7.76 -12.06
CA ASN A 250 0.63 -8.57 -12.47
C ASN A 250 -0.62 -8.40 -11.59
N LEU A 251 -0.76 -7.29 -10.85
CA LEU A 251 -2.03 -6.96 -10.19
C LEU A 251 -3.03 -6.45 -11.23
N PRO A 252 -4.18 -7.12 -11.42
CA PRO A 252 -5.13 -6.73 -12.46
C PRO A 252 -5.89 -5.46 -12.02
N PHE A 253 -6.05 -4.53 -12.96
CA PHE A 253 -6.90 -3.35 -12.80
C PHE A 253 -8.11 -3.41 -13.74
N LEU A 254 -9.29 -3.18 -13.17
CA LEU A 254 -10.56 -3.08 -13.88
C LEU A 254 -10.63 -1.81 -14.69
N HIS A 255 -10.42 -1.94 -16.00
CA HIS A 255 -10.79 -0.91 -16.94
C HIS A 255 -12.29 -0.66 -16.81
N ALA A 256 -12.68 0.56 -16.45
CA ALA A 256 -14.06 0.96 -16.55
C ALA A 256 -14.44 0.89 -18.03
N ARG A 257 -15.13 -0.19 -18.45
CA ARG A 257 -15.85 -0.18 -19.71
C ARG A 257 -16.85 0.97 -19.58
N LYS A 258 -16.62 2.08 -20.28
CA LYS A 258 -17.71 2.99 -20.61
C LYS A 258 -18.74 2.10 -21.30
N GLN A 259 -19.86 1.83 -20.62
CA GLN A 259 -21.00 1.29 -21.33
C GLN A 259 -21.23 2.23 -22.52
N PRO A 260 -21.31 1.74 -23.77
CA PRO A 260 -21.82 2.58 -24.83
C PRO A 260 -23.16 3.11 -24.33
N ALA A 261 -23.35 4.43 -24.38
CA ALA A 261 -24.63 5.00 -23.95
C ALA A 261 -25.71 4.32 -24.78
N ASP A 262 -26.52 3.46 -24.15
CA ASP A 262 -27.65 2.78 -24.78
C ASP A 262 -28.58 3.85 -25.32
N THR A 263 -28.37 4.19 -26.58
CA THR A 263 -29.18 5.09 -27.37
C THR A 263 -30.12 4.22 -28.18
N PHE A 264 -30.94 3.45 -27.48
CA PHE A 264 -32.15 2.85 -28.03
C PHE A 264 -33.21 2.87 -26.93
N ARG A 265 -33.80 4.06 -26.74
CA ARG A 265 -35.17 4.17 -26.25
C ARG A 265 -36.06 4.07 -27.49
N LEU A 266 -36.84 2.99 -27.57
CA LEU A 266 -38.02 2.92 -28.44
C LEU A 266 -39.13 3.80 -27.84
#